data_AF-A0A952NTV3-F1
#
_entry.id   AF-A0A952NTV3-F1
#
_cell.length_a   1.000
_cell.length_b   1.000
_cell.length_c   1.000
_cell.angle_alpha   90.00
_cell.angle_beta   90.00
_cell.angle_gamma   90.00
#
_symmetry.space_group_name_H-M   'P 1'
#
loop_
_entity.id
_entity.type
_entity.pdbx_description
1 polymer ?
#
loop_
_entity_poly.entity_id
_entity_poly.type
_entity_poly.pdbx_seq_one_letter_code
_entity_poly.pdbx_strand_id
1 'polypeptide(L)'
;MKSLLLSVLIALTTFTAQARFQVAEIQTFPGYIEVTYDQEVNPGATDLLFVIDDSGSMYSHQQSLAKFAEQFVNSFINNPALDLQVGVITTTFMQPHRGNLVKAGTHTFVNRQTPDAAAVLKQLILVGTYGAGDEKPFASLVEAVSVAKREGPNAGFFRPGAALKVVLFTDAEDQSQETPDIALERLHFVAPVVSVDAFIANKANSCMMDDPNTEPTRILEIVRLAAGQSFPICQNDLGPSLTSILKPVNGGGPIEIPLPSLADPSSIVVTYGSQVILGGAVRSGWTLDEDRNVILIGSRVIWTTQPEGTRLKVRYVPQDWR
;
A
#
# COMPACT_ATOMS: atom_id res chain seq x y z
N MET A 1 17.01 9.59 -45.64
CA MET A 1 16.51 8.21 -45.44
C MET A 1 15.66 8.21 -44.18
N LYS A 2 14.37 7.85 -44.30
CA LYS A 2 13.41 7.83 -43.19
C LYS A 2 13.77 6.67 -42.24
N SER A 3 14.01 6.99 -40.97
CA SER A 3 14.18 6.01 -39.89
C SER A 3 12.84 5.32 -39.63
N LEU A 4 12.83 3.99 -39.75
CA LEU A 4 11.67 3.14 -39.46
C LEU A 4 11.81 2.70 -38.00
N LEU A 5 10.96 3.19 -37.10
CA LEU A 5 10.82 2.66 -35.75
C LEU A 5 10.16 1.28 -35.85
N LEU A 6 10.91 0.24 -35.49
CA LEU A 6 10.42 -1.13 -35.39
C LEU A 6 10.11 -1.42 -33.92
N SER A 7 8.85 -1.24 -33.52
CA SER A 7 8.35 -1.65 -32.20
C SER A 7 8.06 -3.15 -32.22
N VAL A 8 8.92 -3.94 -31.59
CA VAL A 8 8.73 -5.39 -31.40
C VAL A 8 8.03 -5.60 -30.06
N LEU A 9 6.80 -6.12 -30.10
CA LEU A 9 6.03 -6.50 -28.93
C LEU A 9 6.39 -7.95 -28.56
N ILE A 10 7.17 -8.16 -27.50
CA ILE A 10 7.46 -9.49 -26.96
C ILE A 10 6.53 -9.73 -25.78
N ALA A 11 5.54 -10.60 -25.97
CA ALA A 11 4.72 -11.12 -24.88
C ALA A 11 5.39 -12.38 -24.32
N LEU A 12 5.87 -12.32 -23.07
CA LEU A 12 6.21 -13.51 -22.29
C LEU A 12 5.31 -13.56 -21.04
N THR A 13 4.53 -14.63 -20.95
CA THR A 13 3.63 -14.93 -19.83
C THR A 13 4.26 -15.94 -18.88
N THR A 14 4.53 -15.52 -17.64
CA THR A 14 4.33 -16.31 -16.40
C THR A 14 4.01 -15.34 -15.27
N PHE A 15 2.74 -15.32 -14.86
CA PHE A 15 2.19 -14.44 -13.84
C PHE A 15 2.45 -15.06 -12.45
N THR A 16 3.42 -14.53 -11.71
CA THR A 16 3.30 -14.44 -10.25
C THR A 16 2.95 -12.99 -9.95
N ALA A 17 1.84 -12.81 -9.25
CA ALA A 17 1.15 -11.55 -9.13
C ALA A 17 1.74 -10.69 -8.02
N GLN A 18 2.88 -10.09 -8.34
CA GLN A 18 3.33 -8.85 -7.74
C GLN A 18 3.09 -7.78 -8.79
N ALA A 19 2.67 -6.57 -8.42
CA ALA A 19 2.69 -5.48 -9.37
C ALA A 19 4.14 -5.25 -9.81
N ARG A 20 4.45 -5.71 -11.01
CA ARG A 20 5.78 -5.59 -11.59
C ARG A 20 5.84 -4.27 -12.32
N PHE A 21 6.88 -3.47 -12.03
CA PHE A 21 7.26 -2.34 -12.87
C PHE A 21 7.33 -2.81 -14.32
N GLN A 22 6.59 -2.16 -15.22
CA GLN A 22 6.65 -2.47 -16.64
C GLN A 22 7.55 -1.47 -17.34
N VAL A 23 8.19 -1.93 -18.42
CA VAL A 23 8.99 -1.06 -19.27
C VAL A 23 8.04 -0.10 -19.99
N ALA A 24 8.16 1.19 -19.70
CA ALA A 24 7.42 2.23 -20.40
C ALA A 24 8.17 2.70 -21.66
N GLU A 25 9.50 2.80 -21.58
CA GLU A 25 10.33 3.30 -22.67
C GLU A 25 11.74 2.71 -22.61
N ILE A 26 12.32 2.41 -23.78
CA ILE A 26 13.74 2.07 -23.91
C ILE A 26 14.38 3.07 -24.87
N GLN A 27 15.41 3.76 -24.40
CA GLN A 27 16.23 4.67 -25.19
C GLN A 27 17.63 4.07 -25.38
N THR A 28 18.14 4.13 -26.61
CA THR A 28 19.47 3.59 -26.97
C THR A 28 20.45 4.74 -27.16
N PHE A 29 21.60 4.65 -26.49
CA PHE A 29 22.68 5.62 -26.59
C PHE A 29 23.98 4.92 -27.04
N PRO A 30 24.99 5.67 -27.52
CA PRO A 30 26.30 5.10 -27.75
C PRO A 30 26.87 4.48 -26.46
N GLY A 31 26.92 3.15 -26.42
CA GLY A 31 27.52 2.38 -25.33
C GLY A 31 26.60 2.00 -24.17
N TYR A 32 25.32 2.40 -24.14
CA TYR A 32 24.36 1.92 -23.15
C TYR A 32 22.90 2.05 -23.63
N ILE A 33 21.98 1.39 -22.92
CA ILE A 33 20.55 1.69 -22.98
C ILE A 33 20.07 2.29 -21.66
N GLU A 34 19.02 3.10 -21.74
CA GLU A 34 18.27 3.62 -20.60
C GLU A 34 16.84 3.10 -20.69
N VAL A 35 16.39 2.44 -19.63
CA VAL A 35 15.04 1.89 -19.51
C VAL A 35 14.28 2.74 -18.51
N THR A 36 13.13 3.27 -18.91
CA THR A 36 12.20 3.99 -18.03
C THR A 36 11.01 3.11 -17.73
N TYR A 37 10.61 3.03 -16.46
CA TYR A 37 9.49 2.20 -16.02
C TYR A 37 8.21 3.02 -15.86
N ASP A 38 7.06 2.36 -15.93
CA ASP A 38 5.73 2.99 -15.95
C ASP A 38 5.29 3.52 -14.58
N GLN A 39 5.72 2.89 -13.48
CA GLN A 39 5.32 3.29 -12.14
C GLN A 39 6.18 4.41 -11.58
N GLU A 40 5.50 5.37 -10.97
CA GLU A 40 6.10 6.34 -10.05
C GLU A 40 6.46 5.65 -8.73
N VAL A 41 7.48 6.17 -8.04
CA VAL A 41 7.87 5.70 -6.70
C VAL A 41 7.86 6.91 -5.80
N ASN A 42 6.85 7.06 -4.94
CA ASN A 42 6.80 8.11 -3.94
C ASN A 42 6.78 7.53 -2.51
N PRO A 43 7.90 6.96 -2.05
CA PRO A 43 7.96 6.21 -0.80
C PRO A 43 8.14 7.12 0.43
N GLY A 44 8.16 8.45 0.24
CA GLY A 44 7.91 9.41 1.32
C GLY A 44 6.42 9.57 1.61
N ALA A 45 5.55 9.24 0.65
CA ALA A 45 4.10 9.29 0.75
C ALA A 45 3.53 7.91 1.14
N THR A 46 2.59 7.89 2.07
CA THR A 46 1.81 6.70 2.43
C THR A 46 0.33 7.02 2.41
N ASP A 47 -0.45 6.21 1.71
CA ASP A 47 -1.90 6.22 1.82
C ASP A 47 -2.30 5.19 2.88
N LEU A 48 -2.85 5.68 4.00
CA LEU A 48 -3.27 4.86 5.12
C LEU A 48 -4.78 4.66 5.07
N LEU A 49 -5.21 3.42 4.82
CA LEU A 49 -6.61 3.05 4.69
C LEU A 49 -7.06 2.26 5.91
N PHE A 50 -7.92 2.84 6.74
CA PHE A 50 -8.65 2.07 7.75
C PHE A 50 -9.79 1.31 7.08
N VAL A 51 -9.92 0.03 7.44
CA VAL A 51 -11.11 -0.80 7.16
C VAL A 51 -11.78 -1.03 8.50
N ILE A 52 -12.82 -0.25 8.78
CA ILE A 52 -13.49 -0.26 10.08
C ILE A 52 -14.75 -1.11 9.99
N ASP A 53 -14.85 -2.05 10.91
CA ASP A 53 -16.04 -2.85 11.07
C ASP A 53 -17.22 -2.00 11.55
N ASP A 54 -18.29 -2.04 10.76
CA ASP A 54 -19.55 -1.33 10.99
C ASP A 54 -20.66 -2.24 11.54
N SER A 55 -20.30 -3.40 12.09
CA SER A 55 -21.21 -4.32 12.81
C SER A 55 -21.71 -3.76 14.15
N GLY A 56 -22.71 -4.44 14.73
CA GLY A 56 -23.41 -4.03 15.96
C GLY A 56 -22.53 -3.93 17.21
N SER A 57 -21.52 -4.81 17.33
CA SER A 57 -20.59 -4.91 18.47
C SER A 57 -19.57 -3.75 18.51
N MET A 58 -19.35 -3.10 17.37
CA MET A 58 -18.22 -2.20 17.16
C MET A 58 -18.39 -0.80 17.74
N TYR A 59 -19.55 -0.44 18.31
CA TYR A 59 -19.81 0.91 18.84
C TYR A 59 -18.71 1.37 19.81
N SER A 60 -18.41 0.55 20.82
CA SER A 60 -17.43 0.92 21.85
C SER A 60 -15.99 1.00 21.30
N HIS A 61 -15.67 0.14 20.33
CA HIS A 61 -14.37 0.09 19.68
C HIS A 61 -14.15 1.31 18.78
N GLN A 62 -15.15 1.71 17.99
CA GLN A 62 -15.14 2.94 17.18
C GLN A 62 -14.98 4.18 18.07
N GLN A 63 -15.70 4.26 19.20
CA GLN A 63 -15.54 5.35 20.16
C GLN A 63 -14.13 5.41 20.76
N SER A 64 -13.54 4.25 21.06
CA SER A 64 -12.17 4.18 21.56
C SER A 64 -11.16 4.66 20.52
N LEU A 65 -11.27 4.23 19.26
CA LEU A 65 -10.41 4.71 18.17
C LEU A 65 -10.57 6.23 17.93
N ALA A 66 -11.81 6.72 17.93
CA ALA A 66 -12.15 8.12 17.71
C ALA A 66 -11.57 9.08 18.77
N LYS A 67 -11.31 8.61 20.00
CA LYS A 67 -10.64 9.40 21.06
C LYS A 67 -9.19 9.73 20.71
N PHE A 68 -8.53 8.90 19.91
CA PHE A 68 -7.13 9.09 19.52
C PHE A 68 -6.95 9.82 18.20
N ALA A 69 -8.04 10.17 17.50
CA ALA A 69 -7.97 10.85 16.21
C ALA A 69 -7.13 12.13 16.26
N GLU A 70 -7.24 12.92 17.33
CA GLU A 70 -6.45 14.14 17.51
C GLU A 70 -4.96 13.86 17.68
N GLN A 71 -4.58 12.96 18.58
CA GLN A 71 -3.18 12.57 18.76
C GLN A 71 -2.59 11.96 17.49
N PHE A 72 -3.35 11.10 16.82
CA PHE A 72 -2.94 10.45 15.58
C PHE A 72 -2.67 11.48 14.48
N VAL A 73 -3.60 12.42 14.27
CA VAL A 73 -3.45 13.49 13.27
C VAL A 73 -2.26 14.39 13.61
N ASN A 74 -2.13 14.81 14.87
CA ASN A 74 -1.01 15.63 15.31
C ASN A 74 0.35 14.95 15.11
N SER A 75 0.39 13.61 15.15
CA SER A 75 1.63 12.85 14.98
C SER A 75 2.20 12.93 13.56
N PHE A 76 1.36 12.99 12.52
CA PHE A 76 1.84 13.08 11.14
C PHE A 76 1.82 14.52 10.58
N ILE A 77 0.91 15.38 11.04
CA ILE A 77 0.90 16.78 10.61
C ILE A 77 2.18 17.49 11.08
N ASN A 78 2.61 17.25 12.31
CA ASN A 78 3.79 17.88 12.91
C ASN A 78 5.11 17.20 12.54
N ASN A 79 5.06 16.10 11.77
CA ASN A 79 6.25 15.39 11.32
C ASN A 79 6.37 15.51 9.79
N PRO A 80 7.24 16.40 9.27
CA PRO A 80 7.43 16.57 7.83
C PRO A 80 7.84 15.28 7.09
N ALA A 81 8.43 14.31 7.79
CA ALA A 81 8.81 13.02 7.21
C ALA A 81 7.61 12.07 6.99
N LEU A 82 6.43 12.39 7.52
CA LEU A 82 5.21 11.60 7.35
C LEU A 82 4.26 12.34 6.38
N ASP A 83 4.25 11.93 5.12
CA ASP A 83 3.29 12.42 4.12
C ASP A 83 2.12 11.44 3.97
N LEU A 84 1.07 11.65 4.79
CA LEU A 84 -0.08 10.73 4.87
C LEU A 84 -1.33 11.29 4.22
N GLN A 85 -2.05 10.43 3.50
CA GLN A 85 -3.48 10.54 3.29
C GLN A 85 -4.17 9.43 4.07
N VAL A 86 -5.12 9.77 4.93
CA VAL A 86 -5.81 8.81 5.81
C VAL A 86 -7.27 8.73 5.42
N GLY A 87 -7.70 7.57 4.92
CA GLY A 87 -9.06 7.29 4.48
C GLY A 87 -9.69 6.17 5.30
N VAL A 88 -11.00 6.03 5.21
CA VAL A 88 -11.78 5.00 5.90
C VAL A 88 -12.74 4.35 4.91
N ILE A 89 -12.80 3.02 4.88
CA ILE A 89 -13.90 2.21 4.31
C ILE A 89 -14.48 1.32 5.41
N THR A 90 -15.61 0.66 5.15
CA THR A 90 -16.22 -0.29 6.09
C THR A 90 -16.17 -1.75 5.63
N THR A 91 -16.46 -2.68 6.54
CA THR A 91 -16.55 -4.13 6.25
C THR A 91 -17.78 -4.49 5.43
N THR A 92 -18.83 -3.67 5.45
CA THR A 92 -20.06 -3.88 4.67
C THR A 92 -19.83 -3.91 3.15
N PHE A 93 -19.97 -5.10 2.55
CA PHE A 93 -19.83 -5.31 1.10
C PHE A 93 -21.16 -5.12 0.32
N MET A 94 -21.93 -4.10 0.69
CA MET A 94 -23.19 -3.74 0.03
C MET A 94 -23.24 -2.25 -0.25
N GLN A 95 -24.00 -1.84 -1.27
CA GLN A 95 -24.16 -0.41 -1.55
C GLN A 95 -24.92 0.27 -0.39
N PRO A 96 -24.55 1.51 -0.01
CA PRO A 96 -23.55 2.36 -0.64
C PRO A 96 -22.11 2.18 -0.10
N HIS A 97 -21.85 1.25 0.82
CA HIS A 97 -20.55 1.13 1.49
C HIS A 97 -19.50 0.40 0.66
N ARG A 98 -19.85 -0.71 0.00
CA ARG A 98 -19.04 -1.59 -0.86
C ARG A 98 -17.72 -0.99 -1.41
N GLY A 99 -16.68 -0.93 -0.59
CA GLY A 99 -15.36 -0.36 -0.92
C GLY A 99 -15.29 1.16 -1.16
N ASN A 100 -16.37 1.91 -0.91
CA ASN A 100 -16.39 3.37 -1.01
C ASN A 100 -15.78 4.01 0.24
N LEU A 101 -14.96 5.05 0.05
CA LEU A 101 -14.52 5.90 1.13
C LEU A 101 -15.71 6.54 1.84
N VAL A 102 -15.68 6.47 3.17
CA VAL A 102 -16.58 7.18 4.07
C VAL A 102 -16.40 8.68 3.84
N LYS A 103 -17.49 9.44 4.01
CA LYS A 103 -17.50 10.90 3.82
C LYS A 103 -17.76 11.63 5.13
N ALA A 104 -16.97 12.67 5.36
CA ALA A 104 -17.17 13.68 6.39
C ALA A 104 -17.36 15.03 5.70
N GLY A 105 -18.62 15.41 5.46
CA GLY A 105 -18.96 16.53 4.59
C GLY A 105 -18.47 16.28 3.16
N THR A 106 -17.55 17.12 2.67
CA THR A 106 -16.93 16.98 1.34
C THR A 106 -15.63 16.17 1.36
N HIS A 107 -15.12 15.79 2.53
CA HIS A 107 -13.86 15.05 2.67
C HIS A 107 -14.09 13.54 2.63
N THR A 108 -13.25 12.83 1.87
CA THR A 108 -13.17 11.35 1.83
C THR A 108 -11.91 10.82 2.53
N PHE A 109 -10.96 11.70 2.85
CA PHE A 109 -9.73 11.40 3.56
C PHE A 109 -9.20 12.68 4.23
N VAL A 110 -8.23 12.52 5.14
CA VAL A 110 -7.50 13.62 5.78
C VAL A 110 -6.02 13.59 5.42
N ASN A 111 -5.42 14.77 5.27
CA ASN A 111 -3.98 14.97 5.07
C ASN A 111 -3.54 16.27 5.75
N ARG A 112 -2.26 16.66 5.60
CA ARG A 112 -1.70 17.86 6.24
C ARG A 112 -2.42 19.16 5.84
N GLN A 113 -3.06 19.20 4.66
CA GLN A 113 -3.75 20.37 4.13
C GLN A 113 -5.23 20.41 4.53
N THR A 114 -5.73 19.37 5.19
CA THR A 114 -7.15 19.29 5.60
C THR A 114 -7.40 20.21 6.79
N PRO A 115 -8.28 21.23 6.67
CA PRO A 115 -8.69 22.04 7.81
C PRO A 115 -9.38 21.16 8.86
N ASP A 116 -9.09 21.40 10.15
CA ASP A 116 -9.65 20.63 11.26
C ASP A 116 -9.53 19.10 11.09
N ALA A 117 -8.40 18.64 10.53
CA ALA A 117 -8.15 17.24 10.17
C ALA A 117 -8.50 16.22 11.28
N ALA A 118 -8.28 16.55 12.54
CA ALA A 118 -8.66 15.70 13.67
C ALA A 118 -10.17 15.49 13.79
N ALA A 119 -10.96 16.55 13.62
CA ALA A 119 -12.42 16.49 13.65
C ALA A 119 -12.98 15.76 12.43
N VAL A 120 -12.39 16.00 11.25
CA VAL A 120 -12.75 15.29 10.01
C VAL A 120 -12.46 13.79 10.16
N LEU A 121 -11.26 13.40 10.61
CA LEU A 121 -10.91 12.00 10.81
C LEU A 121 -11.82 11.32 11.83
N LYS A 122 -12.18 12.03 12.91
CA LYS A 122 -13.12 11.51 13.90
C LYS A 122 -14.48 11.17 13.28
N GLN A 123 -14.98 12.01 12.37
CA GLN A 123 -16.23 11.73 11.64
C GLN A 123 -16.08 10.55 10.68
N LEU A 124 -14.93 10.42 10.01
CA LEU A 124 -14.66 9.29 9.14
C LEU A 124 -14.58 7.95 9.90
N ILE A 125 -14.04 7.96 11.13
CA ILE A 125 -13.91 6.77 11.98
C ILE A 125 -15.26 6.30 12.56
N LEU A 126 -16.14 7.24 12.90
CA LEU A 126 -17.44 6.96 13.51
C LEU A 126 -18.47 6.56 12.43
N VAL A 127 -18.20 5.43 11.78
CA VAL A 127 -19.00 4.90 10.66
C VAL A 127 -20.38 4.39 11.07
N GLY A 128 -20.57 4.11 12.37
CA GLY A 128 -21.82 3.58 12.91
C GLY A 128 -21.82 2.05 12.95
N THR A 129 -22.93 1.47 13.39
CA THR A 129 -23.06 0.04 13.70
C THR A 129 -24.25 -0.62 13.00
N TYR A 130 -24.63 -0.09 11.83
CA TYR A 130 -25.75 -0.57 11.01
C TYR A 130 -25.27 -1.28 9.74
N GLY A 131 -24.02 -1.73 9.75
CA GLY A 131 -23.43 -2.51 8.68
C GLY A 131 -24.08 -3.88 8.51
N ALA A 132 -23.62 -4.60 7.49
CA ALA A 132 -24.01 -5.99 7.28
C ALA A 132 -23.50 -6.88 8.42
N GLY A 133 -24.27 -7.91 8.79
CA GLY A 133 -23.87 -8.91 9.79
C GLY A 133 -22.98 -10.02 9.23
N ASP A 134 -22.45 -9.83 8.01
CA ASP A 134 -21.35 -10.63 7.48
C ASP A 134 -20.16 -9.72 7.17
N GLU A 135 -19.11 -9.79 8.00
CA GLU A 135 -17.94 -8.93 7.92
C GLU A 135 -17.04 -9.36 6.76
N LYS A 136 -16.91 -8.48 5.75
CA LYS A 136 -16.12 -8.75 4.54
C LYS A 136 -15.03 -7.70 4.30
N PRO A 137 -14.07 -7.54 5.25
CA PRO A 137 -12.98 -6.60 5.06
C PRO A 137 -12.20 -6.85 3.76
N PHE A 138 -11.97 -8.10 3.35
CA PHE A 138 -11.19 -8.37 2.13
C PHE A 138 -11.95 -8.02 0.85
N ALA A 139 -13.23 -8.38 0.74
CA ALA A 139 -14.02 -8.01 -0.43
C ALA A 139 -14.14 -6.48 -0.55
N SER A 140 -14.41 -5.79 0.55
CA SER A 140 -14.48 -4.32 0.60
C SER A 140 -13.14 -3.67 0.23
N LEU A 141 -12.03 -4.22 0.70
CA LEU A 141 -10.69 -3.74 0.40
C LEU A 141 -10.31 -3.94 -1.08
N VAL A 142 -10.57 -5.13 -1.63
CA VAL A 142 -10.32 -5.46 -3.05
C VAL A 142 -11.15 -4.56 -3.97
N GLU A 143 -12.40 -4.31 -3.61
CA GLU A 143 -13.25 -3.40 -4.37
C GLU A 143 -12.76 -1.95 -4.26
N ALA A 144 -12.32 -1.50 -3.08
CA ALA A 144 -11.86 -0.13 -2.86
C ALA A 144 -10.67 0.27 -3.75
N VAL A 145 -9.81 -0.70 -4.11
CA VAL A 145 -8.65 -0.49 -4.98
C VAL A 145 -8.97 -0.69 -6.48
N SER A 146 -10.19 -1.11 -6.83
CA SER A 146 -10.60 -1.27 -8.22
C SER A 146 -10.57 0.06 -8.98
N VAL A 147 -10.36 0.00 -10.29
CA VAL A 147 -10.35 1.19 -11.17
C VAL A 147 -11.62 2.02 -11.00
N ALA A 148 -12.79 1.36 -11.00
CA ALA A 148 -14.08 2.04 -10.87
C ALA A 148 -14.21 2.81 -9.55
N LYS A 149 -13.65 2.30 -8.44
CA LYS A 149 -13.65 3.03 -7.18
C LYS A 149 -12.63 4.15 -7.18
N ARG A 150 -11.39 3.89 -7.64
CA ARG A 150 -10.31 4.89 -7.70
C ARG A 150 -10.60 6.06 -8.62
N GLU A 151 -11.38 5.87 -9.67
CA GLU A 151 -11.81 6.94 -10.58
C GLU A 151 -13.16 7.57 -10.19
N GLY A 152 -13.82 7.03 -9.16
CA GLY A 152 -15.11 7.49 -8.70
C GLY A 152 -15.10 7.84 -7.20
N PRO A 153 -15.77 7.06 -6.34
CA PRO A 153 -15.95 7.39 -4.93
C PRO A 153 -14.65 7.49 -4.12
N ASN A 154 -13.56 6.88 -4.58
CA ASN A 154 -12.25 6.88 -3.93
C ASN A 154 -11.23 7.77 -4.65
N ALA A 155 -11.69 8.63 -5.56
CA ALA A 155 -10.82 9.51 -6.32
C ALA A 155 -9.96 10.42 -5.41
N GLY A 156 -8.68 10.51 -5.76
CA GLY A 156 -7.68 11.32 -5.06
C GLY A 156 -7.04 10.66 -3.83
N PHE A 157 -7.54 9.51 -3.36
CA PHE A 157 -6.98 8.87 -2.17
C PHE A 157 -5.71 8.04 -2.45
N PHE A 158 -5.71 7.21 -3.51
CA PHE A 158 -4.56 6.39 -3.87
C PHE A 158 -3.61 7.18 -4.79
N ARG A 159 -2.48 7.63 -4.23
CA ARG A 159 -1.49 8.43 -4.92
C ARG A 159 -0.52 7.53 -5.71
N PRO A 160 -0.19 7.89 -6.96
CA PRO A 160 0.84 7.18 -7.73
C PRO A 160 2.14 7.03 -6.93
N GLY A 161 2.63 5.79 -6.86
CA GLY A 161 3.90 5.45 -6.19
C GLY A 161 3.93 5.53 -4.67
N ALA A 162 2.85 5.97 -4.01
CA ALA A 162 2.77 5.99 -2.55
C ALA A 162 2.71 4.56 -2.00
N ALA A 163 3.27 4.35 -0.80
CA ALA A 163 3.04 3.10 -0.08
C ALA A 163 1.57 3.00 0.35
N LEU A 164 0.99 1.81 0.34
CA LEU A 164 -0.34 1.57 0.88
C LEU A 164 -0.24 0.88 2.24
N LYS A 165 -0.78 1.52 3.26
CA LYS A 165 -0.90 0.96 4.60
C LYS A 165 -2.34 0.69 4.93
N VAL A 166 -2.72 -0.57 5.05
CA VAL A 166 -4.07 -0.96 5.45
C VAL A 166 -4.09 -1.23 6.94
N VAL A 167 -5.13 -0.76 7.63
CA VAL A 167 -5.38 -1.08 9.04
C VAL A 167 -6.78 -1.67 9.16
N LEU A 168 -6.83 -2.99 9.37
CA LEU A 168 -8.09 -3.69 9.65
C LEU A 168 -8.49 -3.45 11.10
N PHE A 169 -9.73 -3.08 11.37
CA PHE A 169 -10.20 -2.75 12.72
C PHE A 169 -11.58 -3.41 12.94
N THR A 170 -11.57 -4.61 13.51
CA THR A 170 -12.75 -5.50 13.61
C THR A 170 -12.65 -6.43 14.81
N ASP A 171 -13.78 -6.87 15.36
CA ASP A 171 -13.87 -7.94 16.35
C ASP A 171 -14.37 -9.27 15.75
N ALA A 172 -14.45 -9.38 14.42
CA ALA A 172 -14.87 -10.54 13.66
C ALA A 172 -13.74 -11.09 12.75
N GLU A 173 -13.97 -12.28 12.20
CA GLU A 173 -13.13 -12.88 11.14
C GLU A 173 -13.62 -12.43 9.76
N ASP A 174 -12.74 -12.42 8.76
CA ASP A 174 -13.12 -12.15 7.38
C ASP A 174 -13.96 -13.30 6.76
N GLN A 175 -15.19 -12.98 6.36
CA GLN A 175 -16.13 -13.88 5.69
C GLN A 175 -16.21 -13.63 4.17
N SER A 176 -15.16 -13.05 3.58
CA SER A 176 -15.05 -12.82 2.14
C SER A 176 -14.74 -14.10 1.37
N GLN A 177 -14.98 -14.11 0.06
CA GLN A 177 -14.61 -15.24 -0.80
C GLN A 177 -13.12 -15.20 -1.18
N GLU A 178 -12.57 -13.98 -1.28
CA GLU A 178 -11.17 -13.70 -1.59
C GLU A 178 -10.27 -14.27 -0.51
N THR A 179 -9.21 -14.99 -0.87
CA THR A 179 -8.21 -15.45 0.09
C THR A 179 -7.24 -14.31 0.49
N PRO A 180 -6.52 -14.44 1.62
CA PRO A 180 -5.50 -13.47 2.04
C PRO A 180 -4.48 -13.10 0.93
N ASP A 181 -4.03 -14.08 0.16
CA ASP A 181 -3.07 -13.91 -0.94
C ASP A 181 -3.68 -13.12 -2.11
N ILE A 182 -4.91 -13.43 -2.52
CA ILE A 182 -5.61 -12.70 -3.58
C ILE A 182 -5.87 -11.25 -3.15
N ALA A 183 -6.29 -11.05 -1.89
CA ALA A 183 -6.50 -9.70 -1.37
C ALA A 183 -5.20 -8.89 -1.40
N LEU A 184 -4.08 -9.46 -0.92
CA LEU A 184 -2.78 -8.80 -0.93
C LEU A 184 -2.27 -8.52 -2.35
N GLU A 185 -2.44 -9.46 -3.28
CA GLU A 185 -2.12 -9.26 -4.69
C GLU A 185 -2.85 -8.02 -5.25
N ARG A 186 -4.15 -7.88 -4.96
CA ARG A 186 -4.96 -6.73 -5.42
C ARG A 186 -4.46 -5.40 -4.87
N LEU A 187 -3.94 -5.38 -3.65
CA LEU A 187 -3.31 -4.18 -3.08
C LEU A 187 -2.03 -3.80 -3.80
N HIS A 188 -1.21 -4.79 -4.17
CA HIS A 188 0.03 -4.51 -4.90
C HIS A 188 -0.22 -3.86 -6.25
N PHE A 189 -1.34 -4.14 -6.93
CA PHE A 189 -1.69 -3.47 -8.20
C PHE A 189 -1.85 -1.94 -8.09
N VAL A 190 -2.07 -1.39 -6.90
CA VAL A 190 -2.24 0.05 -6.70
C VAL A 190 -1.09 0.71 -5.94
N ALA A 191 -0.22 -0.07 -5.30
CA ALA A 191 0.91 0.44 -4.54
C ALA A 191 2.15 -0.47 -4.63
N PRO A 192 3.34 0.09 -4.88
CA PRO A 192 4.58 -0.67 -4.97
C PRO A 192 4.97 -1.32 -3.63
N VAL A 193 4.55 -0.72 -2.52
CA VAL A 193 4.81 -1.19 -1.16
C VAL A 193 3.49 -1.26 -0.42
N VAL A 194 3.19 -2.43 0.17
CA VAL A 194 1.97 -2.66 0.94
C VAL A 194 2.33 -3.19 2.33
N SER A 195 1.64 -2.71 3.36
CA SER A 195 1.57 -3.37 4.67
C SER A 195 0.15 -3.43 5.18
N VAL A 196 -0.19 -4.50 5.90
CA VAL A 196 -1.50 -4.67 6.54
C VAL A 196 -1.28 -4.88 8.03
N ASP A 197 -1.68 -3.90 8.83
CA ASP A 197 -1.79 -4.04 10.28
C ASP A 197 -3.24 -4.35 10.65
N ALA A 198 -3.47 -4.92 11.84
CA ALA A 198 -4.82 -5.21 12.31
C ALA A 198 -5.01 -4.95 13.80
N PHE A 199 -6.14 -4.36 14.17
CA PHE A 199 -6.66 -4.32 15.52
C PHE A 199 -7.81 -5.32 15.60
N ILE A 200 -7.62 -6.39 16.35
CA ILE A 200 -8.52 -7.54 16.37
C ILE A 200 -8.87 -8.02 17.77
N ALA A 201 -10.05 -8.62 17.90
CA ALA A 201 -10.42 -9.43 19.05
C ALA A 201 -9.95 -10.88 18.85
N ASN A 202 -9.44 -11.53 19.91
CA ASN A 202 -9.16 -12.97 19.88
C ASN A 202 -9.13 -13.57 21.29
N LYS A 203 -9.16 -14.90 21.41
CA LYS A 203 -9.10 -15.55 22.74
C LYS A 203 -7.79 -15.27 23.48
N ALA A 204 -6.67 -15.18 22.75
CA ALA A 204 -5.35 -14.99 23.34
C ALA A 204 -5.22 -13.64 24.08
N ASN A 205 -5.94 -12.60 23.65
CA ASN A 205 -5.94 -11.29 24.28
C ASN A 205 -7.17 -11.03 25.18
N SER A 206 -8.00 -12.06 25.43
CA SER A 206 -9.23 -11.96 26.24
C SER A 206 -10.18 -10.86 25.77
N CYS A 207 -10.17 -10.54 24.48
CA CYS A 207 -11.09 -9.61 23.85
C CYS A 207 -12.24 -10.40 23.24
N MET A 208 -13.47 -9.97 23.54
CA MET A 208 -14.67 -10.62 23.01
C MET A 208 -14.73 -10.45 21.50
N MET A 209 -14.86 -11.57 20.79
CA MET A 209 -15.12 -11.60 19.35
C MET A 209 -16.63 -11.62 19.10
N ASP A 210 -17.06 -11.15 17.93
CA ASP A 210 -18.47 -11.23 17.52
C ASP A 210 -18.95 -12.70 17.50
N ASP A 211 -18.18 -13.58 16.85
CA ASP A 211 -18.33 -15.04 16.99
C ASP A 211 -17.25 -15.62 17.92
N PRO A 212 -17.60 -16.04 19.16
CA PRO A 212 -16.64 -16.58 20.12
C PRO A 212 -15.99 -17.91 19.68
N ASN A 213 -16.49 -18.56 18.63
CA ASN A 213 -15.96 -19.83 18.12
C ASN A 213 -15.03 -19.66 16.92
N THR A 214 -14.96 -18.47 16.32
CA THR A 214 -14.23 -18.24 15.07
C THR A 214 -13.07 -17.28 15.33
N GLU A 215 -11.85 -17.81 15.32
CA GLU A 215 -10.63 -16.99 15.45
C GLU A 215 -10.34 -16.25 14.13
N PRO A 216 -9.76 -15.03 14.17
CA PRO A 216 -9.44 -14.20 13.00
C PRO A 216 -8.18 -14.68 12.24
N THR A 217 -8.14 -15.98 11.91
CA THR A 217 -7.05 -16.67 11.21
C THR A 217 -6.71 -16.06 9.85
N ARG A 218 -7.69 -15.67 9.04
CA ARG A 218 -7.49 -15.11 7.70
C ARG A 218 -6.93 -13.70 7.78
N ILE A 219 -7.45 -12.91 8.72
CA ILE A 219 -6.91 -11.58 9.04
C ILE A 219 -5.46 -11.68 9.53
N LEU A 220 -5.16 -12.61 10.44
CA LEU A 220 -3.78 -12.82 10.91
C LEU A 220 -2.84 -13.26 9.80
N GLU A 221 -3.33 -14.05 8.84
CA GLU A 221 -2.52 -14.50 7.70
C GLU A 221 -2.19 -13.35 6.74
N ILE A 222 -3.14 -12.48 6.38
CA ILE A 222 -2.81 -11.32 5.51
C ILE A 222 -1.83 -10.36 6.22
N VAL A 223 -1.98 -10.16 7.54
CA VAL A 223 -1.03 -9.36 8.34
C VAL A 223 0.38 -9.95 8.25
N ARG A 224 0.50 -11.29 8.36
CA ARG A 224 1.77 -12.00 8.23
C ARG A 224 2.37 -11.85 6.82
N LEU A 225 1.56 -12.05 5.78
CA LEU A 225 2.00 -11.97 4.38
C LEU A 225 2.45 -10.54 4.01
N ALA A 226 1.77 -9.53 4.54
CA ALA A 226 2.08 -8.12 4.31
C ALA A 226 3.09 -7.53 5.31
N ALA A 227 3.78 -8.37 6.08
CA ALA A 227 4.79 -8.00 7.08
C ALA A 227 4.33 -6.91 8.07
N GLY A 228 3.05 -6.94 8.45
CA GLY A 228 2.45 -6.04 9.42
C GLY A 228 2.41 -6.59 10.84
N GLN A 229 1.62 -5.95 11.67
CA GLN A 229 1.46 -6.23 13.10
C GLN A 229 -0.02 -6.36 13.47
N SER A 230 -0.33 -7.26 14.38
CA SER A 230 -1.65 -7.35 15.01
C SER A 230 -1.62 -6.80 16.44
N PHE A 231 -2.69 -6.13 16.81
CA PHE A 231 -2.89 -5.48 18.10
C PHE A 231 -4.25 -5.88 18.68
N PRO A 232 -4.41 -5.98 20.01
CA PRO A 232 -5.73 -6.18 20.60
C PRO A 232 -6.65 -4.97 20.37
N ILE A 233 -7.87 -5.18 19.89
CA ILE A 233 -8.83 -4.07 19.71
C ILE A 233 -9.41 -3.56 21.05
N CYS A 234 -9.43 -4.42 22.08
CA CYS A 234 -9.92 -4.08 23.43
C CYS A 234 -8.90 -3.31 24.31
N GLN A 235 -7.86 -2.71 23.73
CA GLN A 235 -6.88 -1.94 24.52
C GLN A 235 -7.54 -0.74 25.22
N ASN A 236 -7.20 -0.53 26.49
CA ASN A 236 -7.61 0.66 27.24
C ASN A 236 -6.98 1.94 26.66
N ASP A 237 -5.79 1.82 26.07
CA ASP A 237 -5.06 2.89 25.41
C ASP A 237 -4.52 2.40 24.05
N LEU A 238 -5.08 2.93 22.96
CA LEU A 238 -4.65 2.61 21.60
C LEU A 238 -3.44 3.45 21.15
N GLY A 239 -3.06 4.49 21.88
CA GLY A 239 -2.02 5.46 21.49
C GLY A 239 -0.69 4.83 21.08
N PRO A 240 -0.10 3.90 21.87
CA PRO A 240 1.14 3.23 21.51
C PRO A 240 1.03 2.39 20.22
N SER A 241 -0.08 1.66 20.06
CA SER A 241 -0.34 0.84 18.88
C SER A 241 -0.57 1.71 17.63
N LEU A 242 -1.32 2.80 17.77
CA LEU A 242 -1.55 3.79 16.72
C LEU A 242 -0.26 4.54 16.32
N THR A 243 0.66 4.73 17.26
CA THR A 243 1.99 5.27 16.95
C THR A 243 2.84 4.24 16.18
N SER A 244 2.67 2.94 16.46
CA SER A 244 3.40 1.89 15.73
C SER A 244 2.96 1.82 14.26
N ILE A 245 1.67 1.99 13.97
CA ILE A 245 1.19 1.98 12.57
C ILE A 245 1.66 3.20 11.76
N LEU A 246 2.07 4.30 12.40
CA LEU A 246 2.65 5.47 11.72
C LEU A 246 4.11 5.28 11.30
N LYS A 247 4.75 4.18 11.70
CA LYS A 247 6.11 3.87 11.23
C LYS A 247 6.10 3.66 9.72
N PRO A 248 7.12 4.15 8.99
CA PRO A 248 7.23 3.91 7.56
C PRO A 248 7.06 2.43 7.22
N VAL A 249 6.42 2.16 6.08
CA VAL A 249 6.20 0.80 5.61
C VAL A 249 7.55 0.15 5.28
N ASN A 250 8.09 -0.59 6.23
CA ASN A 250 9.38 -1.30 6.11
C ASN A 250 9.22 -2.73 5.54
N GLY A 251 8.00 -3.09 5.14
CA GLY A 251 7.55 -4.48 5.00
C GLY A 251 7.27 -4.96 3.57
N GLY A 252 7.32 -4.10 2.55
CA GLY A 252 7.35 -4.59 1.18
C GLY A 252 8.61 -5.42 0.99
N GLY A 253 8.52 -6.56 0.31
CA GLY A 253 9.70 -7.20 -0.26
C GLY A 253 10.49 -6.21 -1.14
N PRO A 254 11.66 -6.62 -1.67
CA PRO A 254 12.36 -5.76 -2.61
C PRO A 254 11.43 -5.35 -3.75
N ILE A 255 11.49 -4.08 -4.16
CA ILE A 255 10.84 -3.66 -5.41
C ILE A 255 11.57 -4.37 -6.54
N GLU A 256 10.81 -5.13 -7.33
CA GLU A 256 11.34 -5.91 -8.45
C GLU A 256 11.21 -5.12 -9.75
N ILE A 257 12.35 -4.78 -10.35
CA ILE A 257 12.46 -4.05 -11.60
C ILE A 257 12.99 -5.00 -12.68
N PRO A 258 12.16 -5.51 -13.60
CA PRO A 258 12.61 -6.43 -14.64
C PRO A 258 13.47 -5.72 -15.68
N LEU A 259 14.55 -6.34 -16.13
CA LEU A 259 15.37 -5.80 -17.22
C LEU A 259 14.91 -6.39 -18.57
N PRO A 260 14.78 -5.57 -19.63
CA PRO A 260 14.34 -6.05 -20.94
C PRO A 260 15.38 -6.92 -21.66
N SER A 261 16.65 -6.87 -21.23
CA SER A 261 17.74 -7.71 -21.74
C SER A 261 18.75 -7.99 -20.63
N LEU A 262 19.65 -8.94 -20.84
CA LEU A 262 20.74 -9.20 -19.90
C LEU A 262 21.68 -7.99 -19.85
N ALA A 263 21.94 -7.50 -18.65
CA ALA A 263 22.83 -6.37 -18.40
C ALA A 263 24.23 -6.85 -18.02
N ASP A 264 25.27 -6.14 -18.46
CA ASP A 264 26.58 -6.21 -17.82
C ASP A 264 26.45 -5.66 -16.38
N PRO A 265 26.58 -6.50 -15.33
CA PRO A 265 26.28 -6.10 -13.96
C PRO A 265 27.09 -4.89 -13.48
N SER A 266 28.33 -4.75 -13.99
CA SER A 266 29.23 -3.65 -13.62
C SER A 266 28.85 -2.29 -14.21
N SER A 267 27.94 -2.28 -15.20
CA SER A 267 27.50 -1.06 -15.89
C SER A 267 26.18 -0.48 -15.36
N ILE A 268 25.47 -1.23 -14.52
CA ILE A 268 24.11 -0.91 -14.11
C ILE A 268 24.11 0.30 -13.19
N VAL A 269 23.27 1.27 -13.52
CA VAL A 269 22.97 2.44 -12.69
C VAL A 269 21.46 2.60 -12.58
N VAL A 270 20.96 2.55 -11.35
CA VAL A 270 19.53 2.74 -11.03
C VAL A 270 19.35 4.16 -10.51
N THR A 271 18.37 4.88 -11.07
CA THR A 271 18.09 6.28 -10.70
C THR A 271 16.61 6.52 -10.50
N TYR A 272 16.30 7.43 -9.57
CA TYR A 272 14.97 8.00 -9.34
C TYR A 272 15.09 9.53 -9.37
N GLY A 273 14.71 10.13 -10.50
CA GLY A 273 14.93 11.55 -10.74
C GLY A 273 16.41 11.92 -10.64
N SER A 274 16.76 12.82 -9.71
CA SER A 274 18.15 13.21 -9.45
C SER A 274 18.92 12.23 -8.56
N GLN A 275 18.26 11.24 -7.97
CA GLN A 275 18.87 10.32 -7.01
C GLN A 275 19.46 9.10 -7.71
N VAL A 276 20.71 8.78 -7.42
CA VAL A 276 21.32 7.48 -7.75
C VAL A 276 21.10 6.52 -6.59
N ILE A 277 20.53 5.35 -6.86
CA ILE A 277 20.31 4.31 -5.86
C ILE A 277 21.58 3.46 -5.75
N LEU A 278 22.03 3.22 -4.51
CA LEU A 278 23.29 2.55 -4.22
C LEU A 278 23.30 1.09 -4.72
N GLY A 279 24.22 0.74 -5.62
CA GLY A 279 24.38 -0.65 -6.07
C GLY A 279 25.07 -1.54 -5.04
N GLY A 280 24.72 -2.83 -5.03
CA GLY A 280 25.28 -3.85 -4.16
C GLY A 280 24.71 -3.88 -2.73
N ALA A 281 23.77 -3.00 -2.39
CA ALA A 281 23.20 -2.90 -1.04
C ALA A 281 21.80 -3.53 -0.97
N VAL A 282 21.71 -4.72 -0.37
CA VAL A 282 20.48 -5.56 -0.32
C VAL A 282 19.27 -4.83 0.26
N ARG A 283 19.44 -4.05 1.34
CA ARG A 283 18.32 -3.39 2.03
C ARG A 283 18.18 -1.91 1.70
N SER A 284 19.29 -1.19 1.59
CA SER A 284 19.29 0.28 1.46
C SER A 284 19.64 0.77 0.05
N GLY A 285 19.75 -0.15 -0.91
CA GLY A 285 20.10 0.14 -2.30
C GLY A 285 19.48 -0.89 -3.23
N TRP A 286 20.23 -1.40 -4.20
CA TRP A 286 19.75 -2.45 -5.09
C TRP A 286 20.77 -3.56 -5.30
N THR A 287 20.28 -4.75 -5.66
CA THR A 287 21.07 -5.90 -6.13
C THR A 287 20.48 -6.46 -7.42
N LEU A 288 21.28 -7.17 -8.22
CA LEU A 288 20.81 -7.89 -9.40
C LEU A 288 20.56 -9.36 -9.04
N ASP A 289 19.38 -9.85 -9.37
CA ASP A 289 19.07 -11.27 -9.46
C ASP A 289 19.33 -11.70 -10.92
N GLU A 290 20.50 -12.29 -11.17
CA GLU A 290 20.94 -12.64 -12.54
C GLU A 290 20.11 -13.77 -13.14
N ASP A 291 19.65 -14.72 -12.31
CA ASP A 291 18.84 -15.86 -12.76
C ASP A 291 17.46 -15.39 -13.27
N ARG A 292 16.86 -14.41 -12.59
CA ARG A 292 15.57 -13.83 -12.99
C ARG A 292 15.70 -12.61 -13.91
N ASN A 293 16.90 -12.08 -14.09
CA ASN A 293 17.18 -10.80 -14.78
C ASN A 293 16.36 -9.63 -14.21
N VAL A 294 16.36 -9.50 -12.88
CA VAL A 294 15.58 -8.49 -12.14
C VAL A 294 16.48 -7.71 -11.20
N ILE A 295 16.34 -6.39 -11.19
CA ILE A 295 16.91 -5.55 -10.14
C ILE A 295 15.98 -5.58 -8.92
N LEU A 296 16.54 -5.95 -7.78
CA LEU A 296 15.87 -5.96 -6.48
C LEU A 296 16.28 -4.69 -5.73
N ILE A 297 15.37 -3.72 -5.64
CA ILE A 297 15.58 -2.51 -4.83
C ILE A 297 15.13 -2.80 -3.40
N GLY A 298 16.04 -2.66 -2.45
CA GLY A 298 15.81 -2.98 -1.05
C GLY A 298 14.75 -2.12 -0.39
N SER A 299 14.03 -2.71 0.58
CA SER A 299 12.90 -2.10 1.28
C SER A 299 13.27 -0.95 2.24
N ARG A 300 14.56 -0.61 2.38
CA ARG A 300 15.08 0.46 3.24
C ARG A 300 15.89 1.49 2.45
N VAL A 301 15.71 1.57 1.14
CA VAL A 301 16.21 2.72 0.38
C VAL A 301 15.60 3.98 0.97
N ILE A 302 16.44 4.96 1.29
CA ILE A 302 15.98 6.29 1.69
C ILE A 302 15.81 7.08 0.40
N TRP A 303 14.56 7.36 0.05
CA TRP A 303 14.25 8.07 -1.18
C TRP A 303 14.17 9.57 -0.93
N THR A 304 14.72 10.32 -1.86
CA THR A 304 14.66 11.78 -1.86
C THR A 304 13.37 12.24 -2.53
N THR A 305 12.84 13.38 -2.09
CA THR A 305 11.70 14.02 -2.76
C THR A 305 12.08 14.37 -4.20
N GLN A 306 11.19 14.06 -5.14
CA GLN A 306 11.36 14.37 -6.56
C GLN A 306 10.09 15.08 -7.09
N PRO A 307 10.17 15.77 -8.25
CA PRO A 307 8.99 16.33 -8.91
C PRO A 307 7.93 15.26 -9.21
N GLU A 308 6.66 15.65 -9.26
CA GLU A 308 5.54 14.79 -9.68
C GLU A 308 5.80 14.21 -11.08
N GLY A 309 5.43 12.94 -11.32
CA GLY A 309 5.71 12.26 -12.59
C GLY A 309 7.12 11.66 -12.70
N THR A 310 7.94 11.72 -11.65
CA THR A 310 9.27 11.11 -11.66
C THR A 310 9.17 9.59 -11.68
N ARG A 311 9.85 8.97 -12.65
CA ARG A 311 9.85 7.51 -12.87
C ARG A 311 11.23 6.92 -12.58
N LEU A 312 11.25 5.65 -12.18
CA LEU A 312 12.49 4.89 -12.06
C LEU A 312 13.13 4.70 -13.44
N LYS A 313 14.45 4.80 -13.47
CA LYS A 313 15.27 4.54 -14.67
C LYS A 313 16.41 3.61 -14.34
N VAL A 314 16.67 2.67 -15.24
CA VAL A 314 17.85 1.80 -15.17
C VAL A 314 18.66 1.98 -16.44
N ARG A 315 19.93 2.36 -16.26
CA ARG A 315 20.91 2.51 -17.34
C ARG A 315 21.91 1.36 -17.27
N TYR A 316 22.19 0.70 -18.39
CA TYR A 316 23.20 -0.37 -18.45
C TYR A 316 23.70 -0.65 -19.87
N VAL A 317 24.84 -1.33 -19.98
CA VAL A 317 25.34 -1.90 -21.25
C VAL A 317 24.77 -3.31 -21.41
N PRO A 318 24.04 -3.60 -22.49
CA PRO A 318 23.60 -4.96 -22.79
C PRO A 318 24.78 -5.93 -22.95
N GLN A 319 24.69 -7.15 -22.42
CA GLN A 319 25.79 -8.11 -22.49
C GLN A 319 26.16 -8.51 -23.93
N ASP A 320 25.19 -8.46 -24.85
CA ASP A 320 25.36 -8.77 -26.27
C ASP A 320 26.04 -7.66 -27.07
N TRP A 321 26.36 -6.51 -26.44
CA TRP A 321 27.13 -5.43 -27.06
C TRP A 321 28.65 -5.56 -26.81
N ARG A 322 29.06 -6.54 -26.00
CA ARG A 322 30.47 -6.86 -25.74
C ARG A 322 31.05 -7.81 -26.79
#